data_AF-A0A7Z9XG08-F1
#
_entry.id   AF-A0A7Z9XG08-F1
#
_cell.length_a   1.000
_cell.length_b   1.000
_cell.length_c   1.000
_cell.angle_alpha   90.00
_cell.angle_beta   90.00
_cell.angle_gamma   90.00
#
_symmetry.space_group_name_H-M   'P 1'
#
loop_
_entity.id
_entity.type
_entity.pdbx_description
1 polymer ?
#
loop_
_entity_poly.entity_id
_entity_poly.type
_entity_poly.pdbx_seq_one_letter_code
_entity_poly.pdbx_strand_id
1 'polypeptide(L)'
;MSIYRETTTWQGDADTTLVGSYDVWNEEGYTVNVVGVDKKEKYKGVIFLFSDIDLTDCYITLNGKRYDIVASDRFVDERQDFHHIEFTYR
;
A
#
# COMPACT_ATOMS: atom_id res chain seq x y z
N MET A 1 -8.89 4.56 5.27
CA MET A 1 -8.01 3.37 5.27
C MET A 1 -7.11 3.43 6.51
N SER A 2 -6.74 2.31 7.11
CA SER A 2 -5.76 2.30 8.21
C SER A 2 -4.48 1.59 7.77
N ILE A 3 -3.33 2.09 8.22
CA ILE A 3 -2.01 1.51 7.92
C ILE A 3 -1.42 1.00 9.22
N TYR A 4 -0.92 -0.21 9.19
CA TYR A 4 -0.28 -0.87 10.31
C TYR A 4 1.12 -1.29 9.91
N ARG A 5 2.03 -1.26 10.87
CA ARG A 5 3.38 -1.79 10.73
C ARG A 5 3.48 -3.10 11.48
N GLU A 6 4.01 -4.11 10.83
CA GLU A 6 4.32 -5.41 11.42
C GLU A 6 5.83 -5.46 11.70
N THR A 7 6.20 -5.71 12.96
CA THR A 7 7.60 -5.88 13.35
C THR A 7 7.79 -7.21 14.03
N THR A 8 8.98 -7.79 13.93
CA THR A 8 9.31 -9.02 14.66
C THR A 8 9.95 -8.65 15.98
N THR A 9 9.37 -9.12 17.08
CA THR A 9 9.94 -9.00 18.42
C THR A 9 11.21 -9.83 18.54
N TRP A 10 12.00 -9.59 19.59
CA TRP A 10 13.19 -10.39 19.88
C TRP A 10 12.89 -11.88 20.17
N GLN A 11 11.62 -12.22 20.46
CA GLN A 11 11.14 -13.60 20.65
C GLN A 11 10.75 -14.28 19.34
N GLY A 12 10.72 -13.55 18.22
CA GLY A 12 10.25 -14.03 16.93
C GLY A 12 8.74 -13.86 16.71
N ASP A 13 8.01 -13.32 17.70
CA ASP A 13 6.58 -13.05 17.57
C ASP A 13 6.35 -11.77 16.75
N ALA A 14 5.29 -11.77 15.93
CA ALA A 14 4.86 -10.59 15.20
C ALA A 14 4.13 -9.61 16.14
N ASP A 15 4.58 -8.36 16.15
CA ASP A 15 3.91 -7.24 16.82
C ASP A 15 3.37 -6.26 15.78
N THR A 16 2.20 -5.71 16.05
CA THR A 16 1.45 -4.86 15.11
C THR A 16 1.14 -3.52 15.75
N THR A 17 1.60 -2.44 15.11
CA THR A 17 1.34 -1.07 15.55
C THR A 17 0.56 -0.30 14.51
N LEU A 18 -0.46 0.47 14.93
CA LEU A 18 -1.16 1.40 14.05
C LEU A 18 -0.24 2.58 13.71
N VAL A 19 0.07 2.76 12.44
CA VAL A 19 0.81 3.93 11.93
C VAL A 19 -0.12 5.14 11.84
N GLY A 20 -1.33 4.91 11.31
CA GLY A 20 -2.33 5.97 11.21
C GLY A 20 -3.55 5.55 10.40
N SER A 21 -4.52 6.46 10.36
CA SER A 21 -5.72 6.34 9.54
C SER A 21 -5.76 7.52 8.57
N TYR A 22 -5.93 7.21 7.30
CA TYR A 22 -5.79 8.16 6.20
C TYR A 22 -6.99 8.08 5.27
N ASP A 23 -7.42 9.24 4.82
CA ASP A 23 -8.25 9.38 3.63
C ASP A 23 -7.35 9.23 2.41
N VAL A 24 -7.78 8.38 1.48
CA VAL A 24 -6.98 8.02 0.30
C VAL A 24 -7.87 7.93 -0.93
N TRP A 25 -7.25 8.13 -2.08
CA TRP A 25 -7.86 7.75 -3.35
C TRP A 25 -7.51 6.29 -3.65
N ASN A 26 -8.52 5.46 -3.95
CA ASN A 26 -8.34 4.04 -4.25
C ASN A 26 -8.96 3.72 -5.60
N GLU A 27 -8.17 3.13 -6.49
CA GLU A 27 -8.63 2.63 -7.79
C GLU A 27 -8.56 1.11 -7.79
N GLU A 28 -9.73 0.47 -7.76
CA GLU A 28 -9.88 -0.99 -7.79
C GLU A 28 -10.13 -1.47 -9.22
N GLY A 29 -9.41 -2.53 -9.63
CA GLY A 29 -9.60 -3.21 -10.91
C GLY A 29 -8.70 -2.71 -12.04
N TYR A 30 -7.78 -3.57 -12.49
CA TYR A 30 -7.12 -3.42 -13.78
C TYR A 30 -6.75 -4.80 -14.35
N THR A 31 -7.70 -5.42 -15.06
CA THR A 31 -7.40 -6.63 -15.83
C THR A 31 -6.49 -6.25 -17.00
N VAL A 32 -5.17 -6.36 -16.84
CA VAL A 32 -4.23 -6.18 -17.96
C VAL A 32 -4.29 -7.44 -18.84
N ASN A 33 -4.98 -7.33 -19.97
CA ASN A 33 -4.93 -8.33 -21.03
C ASN A 33 -3.56 -8.29 -21.72
N VAL A 34 -2.63 -9.15 -21.32
CA VAL A 34 -1.35 -9.34 -22.02
C VAL A 34 -1.43 -10.59 -22.89
N VAL A 35 -1.57 -10.38 -24.20
CA VAL A 35 -1.34 -11.40 -25.25
C VAL A 35 -2.17 -12.69 -25.05
N GLY A 36 -3.47 -12.55 -24.77
CA GLY A 36 -4.43 -13.67 -24.79
C GLY A 36 -4.29 -14.70 -23.67
N VAL A 37 -3.61 -14.35 -22.56
CA VAL A 37 -3.56 -15.18 -21.35
C VAL A 37 -4.24 -14.42 -20.22
N ASP A 38 -5.33 -14.98 -19.68
CA ASP A 38 -5.96 -14.54 -18.44
C ASP A 38 -5.02 -14.80 -17.26
N LYS A 39 -4.05 -13.92 -17.04
CA LYS A 39 -3.34 -13.88 -15.76
C LYS A 39 -4.24 -13.17 -14.76
N LYS A 40 -4.81 -13.93 -13.82
CA LYS A 40 -5.46 -13.38 -12.62
C LYS A 40 -4.52 -12.33 -12.01
N GLU A 41 -5.07 -11.14 -11.76
CA GLU A 41 -4.33 -9.92 -11.43
C GLU A 41 -3.27 -10.14 -10.33
N LYS A 42 -2.12 -9.50 -10.51
CA LYS A 42 -1.01 -9.54 -9.55
C LYS A 42 -1.28 -8.67 -8.31
N TYR A 43 -2.24 -7.75 -8.40
CA TYR A 43 -2.62 -6.73 -7.41
C TYR A 43 -4.13 -6.48 -7.47
N LYS A 44 -4.75 -6.05 -6.37
CA LYS A 44 -6.19 -5.73 -6.28
C LYS A 44 -6.55 -4.29 -6.65
N GLY A 45 -5.60 -3.38 -6.52
CA GLY A 45 -5.80 -1.97 -6.78
C GLY A 45 -4.54 -1.15 -6.54
N VAL A 46 -4.66 0.15 -6.77
CA VAL A 46 -3.65 1.17 -6.47
C VAL A 46 -4.25 2.23 -5.54
N ILE A 47 -3.44 2.68 -4.59
CA ILE A 47 -3.81 3.71 -3.61
C ILE A 47 -2.87 4.89 -3.76
N PHE A 48 -3.45 6.08 -3.73
CA PHE A 48 -2.73 7.36 -3.66
C PHE A 48 -2.87 7.92 -2.24
N LEU A 49 -1.72 8.08 -1.58
CA LEU A 49 -1.61 8.56 -0.21
C LEU A 49 -0.90 9.91 -0.16
N PHE A 50 -1.60 10.94 0.28
CA PHE A 50 -1.09 12.32 0.37
C PHE A 50 -0.44 12.63 1.73
N SER A 51 0.07 11.60 2.41
CA SER A 51 0.78 11.72 3.68
C SER A 51 2.17 11.12 3.54
N ASP A 52 3.16 11.89 3.96
CA ASP A 52 4.55 11.48 3.95
C ASP A 52 4.81 10.49 5.09
N ILE A 53 4.79 9.21 4.77
CA ILE A 53 5.01 8.14 5.75
C ILE A 53 5.94 7.06 5.20
N ASP A 54 6.60 6.37 6.12
CA ASP A 54 7.39 5.19 5.82
C ASP A 54 6.52 3.94 5.77
N LEU A 55 6.42 3.34 4.58
CA LEU A 55 5.65 2.13 4.30
C LEU A 55 6.44 0.83 4.51
N THR A 56 7.68 0.91 5.03
CA THR A 56 8.47 -0.28 5.34
C THR A 56 7.77 -1.16 6.36
N ASP A 57 7.68 -2.46 6.03
CA ASP A 57 6.99 -3.49 6.81
C ASP A 57 5.54 -3.14 7.17
N CYS A 58 4.87 -2.36 6.30
CA CYS A 58 3.49 -1.95 6.48
C CYS A 58 2.51 -2.79 5.66
N TYR A 59 1.32 -2.95 6.21
CA TYR A 59 0.13 -3.45 5.52
C TYR A 59 -1.03 -2.47 5.71
N ILE A 60 -2.05 -2.60 4.85
CA ILE A 60 -3.24 -1.75 4.94
C ILE A 60 -4.46 -2.54 5.41
N THR A 61 -5.39 -1.83 6.03
CA THR A 61 -6.75 -2.30 6.27
C THR A 61 -7.73 -1.41 5.53
N LEU A 62 -8.46 -2.00 4.58
CA LEU A 62 -9.50 -1.36 3.78
C LEU A 62 -10.80 -2.15 3.94
N ASN A 63 -11.88 -1.48 4.34
CA ASN A 63 -13.19 -2.10 4.58
C ASN A 63 -13.12 -3.32 5.52
N GLY A 64 -12.28 -3.22 6.57
CA GLY A 64 -12.09 -4.28 7.57
C GLY A 64 -11.26 -5.49 7.10
N LYS A 65 -10.68 -5.44 5.89
CA LYS A 65 -9.82 -6.50 5.35
C LYS A 65 -8.37 -6.04 5.28
N ARG A 66 -7.46 -6.93 5.67
CA ARG A 66 -6.01 -6.75 5.53
C ARG A 66 -5.58 -7.01 4.09
N TYR A 67 -4.69 -6.15 3.59
CA TYR A 67 -4.00 -6.33 2.33
C TYR A 67 -2.53 -5.96 2.48
N ASP A 68 -1.66 -6.70 1.81
CA ASP A 68 -0.23 -6.44 1.86
C ASP A 68 0.14 -5.41 0.79
N ILE A 69 1.00 -4.46 1.14
CA ILE A 69 1.61 -3.52 0.18
C ILE A 69 2.66 -4.29 -0.61
N VAL A 70 2.57 -4.26 -1.94
CA VAL A 70 3.47 -5.05 -2.80
C VAL A 70 4.56 -4.22 -3.43
N ALA A 71 4.23 -3.00 -3.84
CA ALA A 71 5.15 -2.02 -4.39
C ALA A 71 4.62 -0.62 -4.10
N SER A 72 5.52 0.32 -3.85
CA SER A 72 5.21 1.73 -3.64
C SER A 72 6.23 2.62 -4.34
N ASP A 73 5.81 3.79 -4.81
CA ASP A 73 6.68 4.83 -5.32
C ASP A 73 6.33 6.18 -4.68
N ARG A 74 7.32 7.05 -4.54
CA ARG A 74 7.22 8.34 -3.86
C ARG A 74 7.38 9.46 -4.86
N PHE A 75 6.34 10.28 -4.98
CA PHE A 75 6.29 11.39 -5.91
C PHE A 75 6.60 12.69 -5.18
N VAL A 76 7.58 13.41 -5.70
CA VAL A 76 8.02 14.73 -5.24
C VAL A 76 7.98 15.72 -6.40
N ASP A 77 7.86 17.01 -6.10
CA ASP A 77 7.90 18.06 -7.12
C ASP A 77 9.35 18.41 -7.53
N GLU A 78 9.50 19.42 -8.42
CA GLU A 78 10.82 19.89 -8.89
C GLU A 78 11.73 20.41 -7.77
N ARG A 79 11.16 20.78 -6.61
CA ARG A 79 11.87 21.27 -5.42
C ARG A 79 12.15 20.17 -4.41
N GLN A 80 11.78 18.93 -4.73
CA GLN A 80 11.82 17.76 -3.82
C GLN A 80 10.78 17.84 -2.68
N ASP A 81 9.77 18.69 -2.80
CA ASP A 81 8.67 18.73 -1.84
C ASP A 81 7.73 17.53 -2.08
N PHE A 82 7.30 16.89 -0.99
CA PHE A 82 6.44 15.72 -1.05
C PHE A 82 5.07 16.03 -1.67
N HIS A 83 4.65 15.22 -2.64
CA HIS A 83 3.34 15.33 -3.28
C HIS A 83 2.41 14.18 -2.83
N HIS A 84 2.79 12.93 -3.09
CA HIS A 84 2.07 11.73 -2.63
C HIS A 84 2.93 10.46 -2.75
N ILE A 85 2.42 9.36 -2.21
CA ILE A 85 2.90 8.00 -2.42
C ILE A 85 1.83 7.26 -3.23
N GLU A 86 2.23 6.54 -4.28
CA GLU A 86 1.38 5.54 -4.93
C GLU A 86 1.81 4.15 -4.49
N PHE A 87 0.88 3.26 -4.18
CA PHE A 87 1.23 1.88 -3.90
C PHE A 87 0.15 0.89 -4.33
N THR A 88 0.60 -0.32 -4.69
CA THR A 88 -0.26 -1.44 -5.06
C THR A 88 -0.40 -2.42 -3.90
N TYR A 89 -1.58 -3.04 -3.78
CA TYR A 89 -1.88 -3.99 -2.69
C TYR A 89 -2.52 -5.28 -3.20
N ARG A 90 -2.45 -6.37 -2.42
CA ARG A 90 -3.10 -7.66 -2.74
C ARG A 90 -3.70 -8.37 -1.54
#